data_AF-A0A3D4W568-F1
#
_entry.id   AF-A0A3D4W568-F1
#
_cell.length_a   1.000
_cell.length_b   1.000
_cell.length_c   1.000
_cell.angle_alpha   90.00
_cell.angle_beta   90.00
_cell.angle_gamma   90.00
#
_symmetry.space_group_name_H-M   'P 1'
#
loop_
_entity.id
_entity.type
_entity.pdbx_description
1 polymer ?
#
loop_
_entity_poly.entity_id
_entity_poly.type
_entity_poly.pdbx_seq_one_letter_code
_entity_poly.pdbx_strand_id
1 'polypeptide(L)' 'MPEMLPEARLADADFGHYYMKTSFNEGEIICVREFCLKEGRYAPERYKDFQAFIQNVSIADSKQLILKKE' A
#
# COMPACT_ATOMS: atom_id res chain seq x y z
N MET A 1 10.90 -18.02 -11.24
CA MET A 1 11.32 -17.30 -10.00
C MET A 1 10.76 -15.87 -9.99
N PRO A 2 10.50 -15.25 -8.81
CA PRO A 2 10.05 -13.86 -8.75
C PRO A 2 11.16 -12.90 -9.19
N GLU A 3 10.82 -11.97 -10.07
CA GLU A 3 11.76 -10.93 -10.53
C GLU A 3 11.64 -9.66 -9.67
N MET A 4 10.40 -9.31 -9.32
CA MET A 4 10.10 -8.14 -8.50
C MET A 4 8.94 -8.48 -7.56
N LEU A 5 9.16 -8.23 -6.27
CA LEU A 5 8.15 -8.34 -5.23
C LEU A 5 7.79 -6.91 -4.75
N PRO A 6 6.52 -6.53 -4.75
CA PRO A 6 6.12 -5.18 -4.35
C PRO A 6 6.15 -5.02 -2.83
N GLU A 7 6.69 -3.89 -2.38
CA GLU A 7 6.68 -3.46 -0.98
C GLU A 7 6.29 -1.98 -0.88
N ALA A 8 5.54 -1.64 0.17
CA ALA A 8 5.17 -0.27 0.49
C ALA A 8 4.80 -0.11 1.97
N ARG A 9 5.16 1.05 2.54
CA ARG A 9 4.64 1.51 3.84
C ARG A 9 4.29 2.98 3.70
N LEU A 10 3.03 3.31 3.94
CA LEU A 10 2.50 4.67 3.90
C LEU A 10 1.76 4.91 5.21
N ALA A 11 1.99 6.06 5.83
CA ALA A 11 1.30 6.42 7.05
C ALA A 11 1.05 7.92 7.06
N ASP A 12 -0.18 8.29 7.38
CA ASP A 12 -0.55 9.65 7.77
C ASP A 12 -1.20 9.55 9.16
N ALA A 13 -0.57 10.16 10.16
CA ALA A 13 -1.03 10.03 11.54
C ALA A 13 -2.48 10.50 11.75
N ASP A 14 -2.97 11.41 10.91
CA ASP A 14 -4.30 11.96 11.02
C ASP A 14 -5.33 11.12 10.24
N PHE A 15 -5.01 10.67 9.03
CA PHE A 15 -5.98 9.94 8.19
C PHE A 15 -5.94 8.42 8.31
N GLY A 16 -4.79 7.80 8.63
CA GLY A 16 -4.67 6.35 8.71
C GLY A 16 -3.35 5.80 8.15
N HIS A 17 -3.36 4.53 7.76
CA HIS A 17 -2.15 3.87 7.28
C HIS A 17 -2.42 2.83 6.21
N TYR A 18 -1.40 2.58 5.41
CA TYR A 18 -1.35 1.50 4.45
C TYR A 18 -0.02 0.78 4.55
N TYR A 19 -0.10 -0.54 4.57
CA TYR A 19 1.05 -1.42 4.64
C TYR A 19 0.90 -2.50 3.58
N MET A 20 1.97 -2.74 2.84
CA MET A 20 2.08 -3.87 1.92
C MET A 20 3.46 -4.49 2.06
N LYS A 21 3.48 -5.81 2.24
CA LYS A 21 4.68 -6.62 2.24
C LYS A 21 4.44 -7.86 1.40
N THR A 22 5.44 -8.19 0.58
CA THR A 22 5.45 -9.44 -0.16
C THR A 22 6.63 -10.29 0.29
N SER A 23 6.44 -11.60 0.43
CA SER A 23 7.49 -12.55 0.74
C SER A 23 7.39 -13.78 -0.16
N PHE A 24 8.53 -14.39 -0.47
CA PHE A 24 8.61 -15.67 -1.16
C PHE A 24 9.12 -16.73 -0.19
N ASN A 25 8.34 -17.78 0.05
CA ASN A 25 8.70 -18.89 0.93
C ASN A 25 8.23 -20.22 0.33
N GLU A 26 9.09 -21.25 0.32
CA GLU A 26 8.73 -22.61 -0.13
C GLU A 26 8.06 -22.70 -1.52
N GLY A 27 8.39 -21.79 -2.44
CA GLY A 27 7.78 -21.74 -3.78
C GLY A 27 6.49 -20.93 -3.85
N GLU A 28 6.00 -20.42 -2.72
CA GLU A 28 4.81 -19.59 -2.62
C GLU A 28 5.15 -18.10 -2.50
N ILE A 29 4.30 -17.26 -3.08
CA ILE A 29 4.36 -15.82 -2.93
C ILE A 29 3.21 -15.39 -2.03
N ILE A 30 3.54 -14.80 -0.90
CA ILE A 30 2.59 -14.30 0.08
C ILE A 30 2.63 -12.77 0.03
N CYS A 31 1.51 -12.15 -0.34
CA CYS A 31 1.33 -10.70 -0.28
C CYS A 31 0.36 -10.37 0.85
N VAL A 32 0.84 -9.61 1.84
CA VAL A 32 0.05 -9.12 2.97
C VAL A 32 -0.16 -7.63 2.78
N ARG A 33 -1.44 -7.21 2.77
CA ARG A 33 -1.86 -5.81 2.70
C ARG A 33 -2.74 -5.48 3.88
N GLU A 34 -2.51 -4.31 4.46
CA GLU A 34 -3.33 -3.74 5.52
C GLU A 34 -3.62 -2.28 5.17
N PHE A 35 -4.90 -1.91 5.16
CA PHE A 35 -5.35 -0.55 4.96
C PHE A 35 -6.25 -0.15 6.13
N CYS A 36 -5.97 0.99 6.74
CA CYS A 36 -6.77 1.58 7.80
C CYS A 36 -7.05 3.03 7.45
N LEU A 37 -8.32 3.42 7.57
CA LEU A 37 -8.74 4.80 7.52
C LEU A 37 -9.36 5.16 8.87
N LYS A 38 -8.85 6.22 9.49
CA LYS A 38 -9.37 6.74 10.75
C LYS A 38 -10.61 7.57 10.47
N GLU A 39 -11.67 7.33 11.23
CA GLU A 39 -12.86 8.17 11.20
C GLU A 39 -12.61 9.49 11.93
N GLY A 40 -13.16 10.58 11.40
CA GLY A 40 -13.00 11.90 11.99
C GLY A 40 -13.64 13.00 11.17
N ARG A 41 -13.70 14.20 11.75
CA ARG A 41 -14.06 15.43 11.03
C ARG A 41 -12.82 16.28 10.90
N TYR A 42 -12.50 16.68 9.67
CA TYR A 42 -11.33 17.46 9.35
C TYR A 42 -11.76 18.78 8.70
N ALA A 43 -10.94 19.81 8.88
CA ALA A 43 -11.17 21.09 8.22
C ALA A 43 -11.08 20.94 6.68
N PRO A 44 -11.83 21.72 5.88
CA PRO A 44 -11.83 21.57 4.41
C PRO A 44 -10.44 21.65 3.76
N GLU A 45 -9.53 22.42 4.35
CA GLU A 45 -8.16 22.63 3.86
C GLU A 45 -7.34 21.33 3.88
N ARG A 46 -7.66 20.43 4.81
CA ARG A 46 -7.02 19.11 4.98
C ARG A 46 -7.42 18.10 3.90
N TYR A 47 -8.39 18.42 3.06
CA TYR A 47 -8.83 17.52 1.98
C TYR A 47 -7.71 17.20 0.99
N LYS A 48 -6.81 18.16 0.71
CA LYS A 48 -5.67 17.93 -0.19
C LYS A 48 -4.72 16.87 0.36
N ASP A 49 -4.45 16.91 1.67
CA ASP A 49 -3.59 15.94 2.34
C ASP A 49 -4.23 14.55 2.32
N PHE A 50 -5.53 14.47 2.60
CA PHE A 50 -6.30 13.23 2.50
C PHE A 50 -6.28 12.66 1.08
N GLN A 51 -6.50 13.50 0.06
CA GLN A 51 -6.45 13.08 -1.33
C GLN A 51 -5.07 12.54 -1.70
N ALA A 52 -4.01 13.22 -1.27
CA ALA A 52 -2.64 12.78 -1.49
C ALA A 52 -2.37 11.42 -0.81
N PHE A 53 -2.83 11.23 0.42
CA PHE A 53 -2.76 9.94 1.12
C PHE A 53 -3.44 8.82 0.31
N ILE A 54 -4.71 8.99 -0.07
CA ILE A 54 -5.46 7.99 -0.84
C ILE A 54 -4.83 7.73 -2.21
N GLN A 55 -4.34 8.77 -2.90
CA GLN A 55 -3.65 8.62 -4.18
C GLN A 55 -2.37 7.80 -4.03
N ASN A 56 -1.58 8.06 -2.99
CA ASN A 56 -0.36 7.29 -2.71
C ASN A 56 -0.68 5.83 -2.39
N VAL A 57 -1.76 5.57 -1.63
CA VAL A 57 -2.25 4.20 -1.38
C VAL A 57 -2.61 3.51 -2.68
N SER A 58 -3.38 4.16 -3.55
CA SER A 58 -3.78 3.62 -4.86
C SER A 58 -2.57 3.29 -5.75
N ILE A 59 -1.58 4.19 -5.81
CA ILE A 59 -0.33 3.95 -6.55
C ILE A 59 0.43 2.76 -5.97
N ALA A 60 0.56 2.69 -4.64
CA ALA A 60 1.26 1.59 -3.97
C ALA A 60 0.56 0.24 -4.18
N ASP A 61 -0.77 0.22 -4.16
CA ASP A 61 -1.59 -0.99 -4.37
C ASP A 61 -1.60 -1.44 -5.84
N SER A 62 -1.46 -0.51 -6.78
CA SER A 62 -1.38 -0.81 -8.22
C SER A 62 -0.08 -1.51 -8.66
N LYS A 63 0.92 -1.62 -7.77
CA LYS A 63 2.20 -2.25 -8.09
C LYS A 63 2.01 -3.73 -8.43
N GLN A 64 2.44 -4.12 -9.63
CA GLN A 64 2.33 -5.48 -10.10
C GLN A 64 3.44 -6.38 -9.53
N LEU A 65 3.09 -7.64 -9.30
CA LEU A 65 4.04 -8.71 -9.05
C LEU A 65 4.50 -9.31 -10.39
N ILE A 66 5.81 -9.34 -10.64
CA ILE A 66 6.37 -9.80 -11.91
C ILE A 66 7.08 -11.14 -11.72
N LEU A 67 6.62 -12.15 -12.47
CA LEU A 67 7.21 -13.49 -12.52
C LEU A 67 7.98 -13.67 -13.82
N LYS A 68 9.22 -14.14 -13.73
CA LYS A 68 9.94 -14.65 -14.91
C LYS A 68 9.57 -16.11 -15.12
N LYS A 69 9.16 -16.40 -16.36
CA LYS A 69 9.07 -17.77 -16.88
C LYS A 69 10.48 -18.27 -17.13
N GLU A 70 10.76 -19.49 -16.71
CA GLU A 70 12.01 -20.19 -17.02
C GLU A 70 12.09 -20.52 -18.52
#